data_AF-A0AAV4IL26-F1
#
_entry.id   AF-A0AAV4IL26-F1
#
_cell.length_a   1.000
_cell.length_b   1.000
_cell.length_c   1.000
_cell.angle_alpha   90.00
_cell.angle_beta   90.00
_cell.angle_gamma   90.00
#
_symmetry.space_group_name_H-M   'P 1'
#
loop_
_entity.id
_entity.type
_entity.pdbx_description
1 polymer ?
#
loop_
_entity_poly.entity_id
_entity_poly.type
_entity_poly.pdbx_seq_one_letter_code
_entity_poly.pdbx_strand_id
1 'polypeptide(L)'
;MLDVSPLTFIPGLTPDLTLVCHLDKLAFTVRDILALQIEKEEGGHMAAMAEVHVGSAPAVQATQLSSRMTVTGKLDHVDLRNTDLKVRLDNLQATDEGHYICVITVVDMTGLIRTLTNDVNVNSVEANFTTVLQAVMNFQQGLKNATELNQELVSNFTDLKAQYKALEARLTSCENDVTLLTSKVLKAETRMASVDTTLAQMTTNVSSCCSSHGSSISPTSPSQVSAGALCPVSCSDRLDELANNVSSLAADVQANENHLVRVNNLFNYSLSQQHRIAFSVRYNELISGEEQVPLKTPIIFDKEFINTGNAFDMSTGTFTAPEDGTYMFQVGFPVRGPDPQFPYRVVLTLNNFDALAQIESGGPAFNRSIPAPTSELYELKVGQTINLYVYQIVGSSTVLPTVSRYAAFFLGFWVH
;
A
#
# COMPACT_ATOMS: atom_id res chain seq x y z
N MET A 1 16.83 20.90 -26.19
CA MET A 1 16.53 19.80 -27.12
C MET A 1 15.04 19.57 -27.14
N LEU A 2 14.57 19.09 -28.29
CA LEU A 2 13.16 18.79 -28.54
C LEU A 2 13.03 17.29 -28.75
N ASP A 3 12.40 16.60 -27.81
CA ASP A 3 12.03 15.20 -27.93
C ASP A 3 10.60 15.09 -28.44
N VAL A 4 10.38 14.23 -29.44
CA VAL A 4 9.07 14.04 -30.07
C VAL A 4 8.74 12.57 -30.13
N SER A 5 7.53 12.22 -29.67
CA SER A 5 7.00 10.87 -29.77
C SER A 5 5.50 10.90 -30.13
N PRO A 6 5.08 10.26 -31.22
CA PRO A 6 5.91 9.66 -32.29
C PRO A 6 6.38 10.69 -33.33
N LEU A 7 7.47 10.40 -34.06
CA LEU A 7 7.95 11.23 -35.20
C LEU A 7 7.07 11.09 -36.46
N THR A 8 6.31 10.01 -36.54
CA THR A 8 5.38 9.74 -37.63
C THR A 8 4.05 9.33 -37.04
N PHE A 9 2.94 9.88 -37.55
CA PHE A 9 1.61 9.54 -37.07
C PHE A 9 0.63 9.28 -38.21
N ILE A 10 -0.48 8.62 -37.89
CA ILE A 10 -1.58 8.39 -38.82
C ILE A 10 -2.79 9.16 -38.30
N PRO A 11 -3.30 10.16 -39.06
CA PRO A 11 -4.43 10.96 -38.64
C PRO A 11 -5.62 10.11 -38.20
N GLY A 12 -6.18 10.40 -37.03
CA GLY A 12 -7.32 9.69 -36.44
C GLY A 12 -7.04 8.29 -35.87
N LEU A 13 -5.84 7.72 -36.07
CA LEU A 13 -5.45 6.42 -35.48
C LEU A 13 -4.37 6.53 -34.42
N THR A 14 -3.42 7.45 -34.58
CA THR A 14 -2.42 7.71 -33.55
C THR A 14 -3.07 8.50 -32.40
N PRO A 15 -2.98 8.03 -31.15
CA PRO A 15 -3.74 8.59 -30.03
C PRO A 15 -3.31 10.02 -29.70
N ASP A 16 -2.00 10.25 -29.63
CA ASP A 16 -1.43 11.55 -29.31
C ASP A 16 -0.02 11.76 -29.88
N LEU A 17 0.38 13.03 -29.94
CA LEU A 17 1.73 13.52 -30.23
C LEU A 17 2.24 14.26 -29.00
N THR A 18 3.39 13.83 -28.47
CA THR A 18 4.04 14.47 -27.34
C THR A 18 5.32 15.15 -27.80
N LEU A 19 5.47 16.44 -27.47
CA LEU A 19 6.63 17.29 -27.70
C LEU A 19 7.20 17.72 -26.35
N VAL A 20 8.49 17.49 -26.10
CA VAL A 20 9.17 17.90 -24.86
C VAL A 20 10.36 18.77 -25.19
N CYS A 21 10.27 20.05 -24.88
CA CYS A 21 11.36 21.01 -24.97
C CYS A 21 12.05 21.08 -23.60
N HIS A 22 13.33 20.73 -23.54
CA HIS A 22 14.10 20.74 -22.29
C HIS A 22 15.55 21.18 -22.55
N LEU A 23 16.31 21.52 -21.52
CA LEU A 23 17.74 21.83 -21.69
C LEU A 23 18.56 20.53 -21.85
N ASP A 24 19.56 20.53 -22.74
CA ASP A 24 20.47 19.39 -22.87
C ASP A 24 21.48 19.37 -21.70
N LYS A 25 21.89 18.17 -21.28
CA LYS A 25 22.82 17.93 -20.16
C LYS A 25 24.22 18.51 -20.39
N LEU A 26 24.55 18.91 -21.61
CA LEU A 26 25.84 19.48 -22.01
C LEU A 26 25.89 21.02 -21.96
N ALA A 27 24.81 21.71 -21.55
CA ALA A 27 24.73 23.16 -21.49
C ALA A 27 25.46 23.77 -20.27
N PHE A 28 26.78 23.54 -20.13
CA PHE A 28 27.61 24.07 -19.04
C PHE A 28 27.89 25.59 -19.10
N THR A 29 27.30 26.30 -20.08
CA THR A 29 27.56 27.73 -20.33
C THR A 29 26.35 28.63 -20.06
N VAL A 30 25.29 28.10 -19.46
CA VAL A 30 24.05 28.83 -19.15
C VAL A 30 24.05 29.24 -17.67
N ARG A 31 23.86 30.53 -17.41
CA ARG A 31 23.70 31.11 -16.07
C ARG A 31 22.25 31.06 -15.60
N ASP A 32 21.32 31.35 -16.50
CA ASP A 32 19.89 31.43 -16.20
C ASP A 32 19.02 31.08 -17.42
N ILE A 33 17.77 30.66 -17.21
CA ILE A 33 16.79 30.38 -18.27
C ILE A 33 15.61 31.33 -18.11
N LEU A 34 15.28 32.07 -19.17
CA LEU A 34 14.20 33.06 -19.16
C LEU A 34 12.87 32.50 -19.66
N ALA A 35 12.92 31.67 -20.71
CA ALA A 35 11.72 31.12 -21.32
C ALA A 35 12.00 29.82 -22.08
N LEU A 36 11.02 28.94 -22.09
CA LEU A 36 10.92 27.82 -23.04
C LEU A 36 9.69 28.03 -23.90
N GLN A 37 9.81 27.73 -25.19
CA GLN A 37 8.73 27.85 -26.14
C GLN A 37 8.80 26.70 -27.15
N ILE A 38 7.64 26.16 -27.50
CA ILE A 38 7.47 25.24 -28.62
C ILE A 38 6.72 25.99 -29.71
N GLU A 39 7.33 26.05 -30.88
CA GLU A 39 6.79 26.67 -32.08
C GLU A 39 6.53 25.62 -33.16
N LYS A 40 5.59 25.91 -34.05
CA LYS A 40 5.31 25.12 -35.25
C LYS A 40 5.27 26.03 -36.46
N GLU A 41 5.78 25.54 -37.59
CA GLU A 41 5.67 26.23 -38.86
C GLU A 41 4.23 26.16 -39.40
N GLU A 42 3.62 27.32 -39.60
CA GLU A 42 2.30 27.47 -40.23
C GLU A 42 2.38 28.49 -41.37
N GLY A 43 2.12 28.06 -42.60
CA GLY A 43 2.12 28.95 -43.77
C GLY A 43 3.49 29.59 -44.08
N GLY A 44 4.59 28.94 -43.71
CA GLY A 44 5.96 29.46 -43.92
C GLY A 44 6.46 30.40 -42.82
N HIS A 45 5.72 30.51 -41.70
CA HIS A 45 6.08 31.30 -40.54
C HIS A 45 6.03 30.45 -39.27
N MET A 46 6.98 30.66 -38.36
CA MET A 46 6.94 30.01 -37.05
C MET A 46 5.91 30.70 -36.15
N ALA A 47 5.02 29.91 -35.55
CA ALA A 47 4.02 30.37 -34.61
C ALA A 47 4.18 29.65 -33.26
N ALA A 48 4.09 30.41 -32.17
CA ALA A 48 4.12 29.87 -30.81
C ALA A 48 2.92 28.96 -30.56
N MET A 49 3.16 27.71 -30.16
CA MET A 49 2.11 26.82 -29.69
C MET A 49 1.92 26.91 -28.19
N ALA A 50 3.04 26.89 -27.48
CA ALA A 50 3.09 26.91 -26.03
C ALA A 50 4.36 27.60 -25.56
N GLU A 51 4.27 28.28 -24.42
CA GLU A 51 5.41 28.91 -23.78
C GLU A 51 5.31 28.79 -22.27
N VAL A 52 6.46 28.86 -21.60
CA VAL A 52 6.55 29.02 -20.15
C VAL A 52 7.65 30.03 -19.86
N HIS A 53 7.35 30.97 -18.96
CA HIS A 53 8.26 32.02 -18.51
C HIS A 53 8.56 31.85 -17.02
N VAL A 54 9.66 32.44 -16.57
CA VAL A 54 10.03 32.51 -15.15
C VAL A 54 8.85 32.98 -14.29
N GLY A 55 8.54 32.22 -13.25
CA GLY A 55 7.50 32.59 -12.29
C GLY A 55 6.07 32.58 -12.83
N SER A 56 5.86 32.03 -14.04
CA SER A 56 4.54 31.92 -14.68
C SER A 56 4.20 30.45 -14.95
N ALA A 57 2.90 30.13 -14.94
CA ALA A 57 2.43 28.83 -15.40
C ALA A 57 2.58 28.72 -16.93
N PRO A 58 2.74 27.52 -17.49
CA PRO A 58 2.74 27.31 -18.94
C PRO A 58 1.46 27.81 -19.57
N ALA A 59 1.57 28.47 -20.73
CA ALA A 59 0.45 29.04 -21.45
C ALA A 59 0.32 28.43 -22.86
N VAL A 60 -0.93 28.20 -23.27
CA VAL A 60 -1.30 27.83 -24.64
C VAL A 60 -1.40 29.10 -25.47
N GLN A 61 -0.62 29.18 -26.55
CA GLN A 61 -0.65 30.31 -27.49
C GLN A 61 -1.45 29.98 -28.77
N ALA A 62 -1.45 28.72 -29.19
CA ALA A 62 -2.26 28.26 -30.33
C ALA A 62 -3.73 28.04 -29.94
N THR A 63 -4.54 29.10 -29.99
CA THR A 63 -5.98 29.05 -29.65
C THR A 63 -6.77 28.01 -30.45
N GLN A 64 -6.39 27.76 -31.71
CA GLN A 64 -7.02 26.76 -32.59
C GLN A 64 -6.78 25.31 -32.13
N LEU A 65 -5.72 25.06 -31.35
CA LEU A 65 -5.35 23.75 -30.84
C LEU A 65 -5.80 23.53 -29.39
N SER A 66 -6.31 24.57 -28.72
CA SER A 66 -6.60 24.58 -27.28
C SER A 66 -7.56 23.47 -26.82
N SER A 67 -8.45 22.98 -27.69
CA SER A 67 -9.38 21.89 -27.37
C SER A 67 -8.75 20.49 -27.41
N ARG A 68 -7.59 20.35 -28.05
CA ARG A 68 -6.86 19.08 -28.22
C ARG A 68 -5.45 19.13 -27.63
N MET A 69 -5.07 20.24 -27.02
CA MET A 69 -3.71 20.47 -26.56
C MET A 69 -3.65 20.62 -25.05
N THR A 70 -2.82 19.79 -24.42
CA THR A 70 -2.46 19.91 -23.01
C THR A 70 -1.03 20.39 -22.91
N VAL A 71 -0.80 21.46 -22.13
CA VAL A 71 0.53 22.02 -21.91
C VAL A 71 0.86 21.91 -20.43
N THR A 72 2.02 21.33 -20.14
CA THR A 72 2.60 21.24 -18.81
C THR A 72 4.06 21.64 -18.88
N GLY A 73 4.65 22.06 -17.77
CA GLY A 73 6.05 22.42 -17.75
C GLY A 73 6.41 23.19 -16.51
N LYS A 74 7.70 23.23 -16.22
CA LYS A 74 8.25 23.97 -15.10
C LYS A 74 9.54 24.64 -15.52
N LEU A 75 9.69 25.91 -15.16
CA LEU A 75 10.96 26.61 -15.19
C LEU A 75 11.53 26.62 -13.77
N ASP A 76 12.68 25.99 -13.58
CA ASP A 76 13.36 25.92 -12.29
C ASP A 76 14.77 26.52 -12.40
N HIS A 77 14.93 27.72 -11.83
CA HIS A 77 16.17 28.48 -11.84
C HIS A 77 17.29 27.85 -11.00
N VAL A 78 16.92 27.00 -10.04
CA VAL A 78 17.87 26.35 -9.15
C VAL A 78 18.31 25.02 -9.74
N ASP A 79 17.37 24.28 -10.35
CA ASP A 79 17.64 23.02 -11.03
C ASP A 79 17.25 23.08 -12.52
N LEU A 80 18.20 23.55 -13.33
CA LEU A 80 18.04 23.62 -14.79
C LEU A 80 17.78 22.24 -15.44
N ARG A 81 18.05 21.13 -14.73
CA ARG A 81 17.78 19.77 -15.24
C ARG A 81 16.32 19.37 -15.12
N ASN A 82 15.59 20.02 -14.23
CA ASN A 82 14.16 19.82 -14.01
C ASN A 82 13.32 20.90 -14.72
N THR A 83 13.92 21.55 -15.72
CA THR A 83 13.26 22.55 -16.56
C THR A 83 12.83 21.91 -17.88
N ASP A 84 11.52 21.84 -18.08
CA ASP A 84 10.91 21.33 -19.30
C ASP A 84 9.60 22.06 -19.64
N LEU A 85 9.27 22.03 -20.93
CA LEU A 85 7.98 22.41 -21.48
C LEU A 85 7.48 21.24 -22.32
N LYS A 86 6.36 20.66 -21.91
CA LYS A 86 5.72 19.50 -22.54
C LYS A 86 4.38 19.90 -23.15
N VAL A 87 4.21 19.59 -24.42
CA VAL A 87 2.96 19.74 -25.16
C VAL A 87 2.48 18.36 -25.57
N ARG A 88 1.23 18.04 -25.26
CA ARG A 88 0.54 16.83 -25.71
C ARG A 88 -0.63 17.25 -26.60
N LEU A 89 -0.66 16.74 -27.83
CA LEU A 89 -1.75 16.91 -28.77
C LEU A 89 -2.52 15.59 -28.92
N ASP A 90 -3.80 15.58 -28.58
CA ASP A 90 -4.67 14.42 -28.74
C ASP A 90 -5.45 14.49 -30.08
N ASN A 91 -5.99 13.35 -30.54
CA ASN A 91 -6.84 13.26 -31.74
C ASN A 91 -6.19 13.90 -32.99
N LEU A 92 -5.00 13.39 -33.35
CA LEU A 92 -4.15 13.97 -34.38
C LEU A 92 -4.83 14.07 -35.75
N GLN A 93 -4.62 15.21 -36.41
CA GLN A 93 -5.14 15.54 -37.73
C GLN A 93 -3.99 15.67 -38.73
N ALA A 94 -4.27 15.55 -40.03
CA ALA A 94 -3.24 15.72 -41.06
C ALA A 94 -2.56 17.10 -41.00
N THR A 95 -3.27 18.12 -40.52
CA THR A 95 -2.73 19.47 -40.30
C THR A 95 -1.73 19.55 -39.16
N ASP A 96 -1.61 18.53 -38.31
CA ASP A 96 -0.63 18.46 -37.22
C ASP A 96 0.75 18.00 -37.72
N GLU A 97 0.87 17.59 -38.98
CA GLU A 97 2.15 17.44 -39.68
C GLU A 97 2.85 18.81 -39.77
N GLY A 98 4.18 18.80 -39.65
CA GLY A 98 4.97 20.01 -39.86
C GLY A 98 6.32 20.01 -39.16
N HIS A 99 6.97 21.16 -39.24
CA HIS A 99 8.24 21.46 -38.59
C HIS A 99 7.99 22.08 -37.22
N TYR A 100 8.59 21.49 -36.18
CA TYR A 100 8.46 21.94 -34.80
C TYR A 100 9.82 22.38 -34.27
N ILE A 101 9.85 23.47 -33.52
CA ILE A 101 11.07 24.05 -32.96
C ILE A 101 10.88 24.29 -31.45
N CYS A 102 11.84 23.80 -30.67
CA CYS A 102 12.02 24.19 -29.28
C CYS A 102 12.95 25.40 -29.24
N VAL A 103 12.45 26.52 -28.73
CA VAL A 103 13.17 27.78 -28.56
C VAL A 103 13.41 27.99 -27.07
N ILE A 104 14.68 28.04 -26.67
CA ILE A 104 15.09 28.23 -25.27
C ILE A 104 15.82 29.57 -25.18
N THR A 105 15.27 30.51 -24.42
CA THR A 105 15.90 31.80 -24.16
C THR A 105 16.67 31.74 -22.84
N VAL A 106 17.97 31.96 -22.90
CA VAL A 106 18.89 31.80 -21.76
C VAL A 106 19.76 33.04 -21.57
N VAL A 107 20.28 33.21 -20.36
CA VAL A 107 21.37 34.14 -20.06
C VAL A 107 22.65 33.33 -19.92
N ASP A 108 23.67 33.64 -20.72
CA ASP A 108 24.96 32.95 -20.63
C ASP A 108 25.80 33.40 -19.42
N MET A 109 26.93 32.74 -19.19
CA MET A 109 27.86 33.09 -18.10
C MET A 109 28.44 34.50 -18.18
N THR A 110 28.38 35.15 -19.35
CA THR A 110 28.81 36.55 -19.54
C THR A 110 27.69 37.57 -19.27
N GLY A 111 26.47 37.09 -19.01
CA GLY A 111 25.30 37.94 -18.78
C GLY A 111 24.57 38.36 -20.06
N LEU A 112 24.90 37.77 -21.22
CA LEU A 112 24.23 38.06 -22.48
C LEU A 112 23.06 37.10 -22.70
N ILE A 113 21.97 37.62 -23.26
CA ILE A 113 20.81 36.82 -23.65
C ILE A 113 21.14 36.08 -24.95
N ARG A 114 20.88 34.77 -24.97
CA ARG A 114 21.03 33.90 -26.15
C ARG A 114 19.78 33.07 -26.35
N THR A 115 19.59 32.66 -27.59
CA THR A 115 18.53 31.72 -27.97
C THR A 115 19.17 30.43 -28.45
N LEU A 116 18.72 29.31 -27.90
CA LEU A 116 19.09 27.97 -28.33
C LEU A 116 17.87 27.35 -29.03
N THR A 117 18.08 26.76 -30.20
CA THR A 117 17.00 26.14 -30.96
C THR A 117 17.33 24.69 -31.26
N ASN A 118 16.31 23.84 -31.23
CA ASN A 118 16.38 22.48 -31.75
C ASN A 118 15.06 22.13 -32.42
N ASP A 119 15.14 21.54 -33.59
CA ASP A 119 13.99 21.34 -34.45
C ASP A 119 13.82 19.88 -34.89
N VAL A 120 12.62 19.58 -35.36
CA VAL A 120 12.20 18.22 -35.73
C VAL A 120 11.04 18.28 -36.70
N ASN A 121 11.06 17.41 -37.70
CA ASN A 121 9.93 17.21 -38.61
C ASN A 121 9.07 16.06 -38.12
N VAL A 122 7.77 16.32 -37.97
CA VAL A 122 6.75 15.31 -37.65
C VAL A 122 5.94 15.08 -38.91
N ASN A 123 5.86 13.83 -39.37
CA ASN A 123 5.22 13.48 -40.64
C ASN A 123 3.89 12.76 -40.41
N SER A 124 2.87 13.05 -41.22
CA SER A 124 1.68 12.22 -41.30
C SER A 124 1.82 11.16 -42.38
N VAL A 125 1.21 9.99 -42.17
CA VAL A 125 1.16 8.91 -43.16
C VAL A 125 -0.29 8.50 -43.32
N GLU A 126 -0.72 8.29 -44.56
CA GLU A 126 -2.05 7.77 -44.84
C GLU A 126 -2.21 6.35 -44.27
N ALA A 127 -3.35 6.10 -43.64
CA ALA A 127 -3.68 4.78 -43.15
C ALA A 127 -3.83 3.82 -44.34
N ASN A 128 -2.97 2.81 -44.43
CA ASN A 128 -3.21 1.70 -45.36
C ASN A 128 -4.10 0.64 -44.69
N PHE A 129 -4.69 -0.24 -45.51
CA PHE A 129 -5.59 -1.29 -45.03
C PHE A 129 -4.96 -2.18 -43.94
N THR A 130 -3.67 -2.52 -44.08
CA THR A 130 -2.94 -3.32 -43.09
C THR A 130 -2.85 -2.63 -41.75
N THR A 131 -2.60 -1.32 -41.72
CA THR A 131 -2.51 -0.55 -40.48
C THR A 131 -3.85 -0.39 -39.80
N VAL A 132 -4.92 -0.14 -40.57
CA VAL A 132 -6.29 -0.11 -40.03
C VAL A 132 -6.65 -1.47 -39.46
N LEU A 133 -6.34 -2.57 -40.17
CA LEU A 133 -6.61 -3.93 -39.70
C LEU A 133 -5.86 -4.23 -38.39
N GLN A 134 -4.59 -3.82 -38.28
CA GLN A 134 -3.81 -3.98 -37.05
C GLN A 134 -4.40 -3.17 -35.89
N ALA A 135 -4.83 -1.92 -36.14
CA ALA A 135 -5.48 -1.10 -35.12
C ALA A 135 -6.79 -1.74 -34.62
N VAL A 136 -7.60 -2.30 -35.53
CA VAL A 136 -8.83 -3.03 -35.16
C VAL A 136 -8.51 -4.28 -34.35
N MET A 137 -7.49 -5.05 -34.71
CA MET A 137 -7.07 -6.24 -33.94
C MET A 137 -6.58 -5.86 -32.54
N ASN A 138 -5.78 -4.79 -32.42
CA ASN A 138 -5.32 -4.28 -31.13
C ASN A 138 -6.50 -3.81 -30.27
N PHE A 139 -7.46 -3.10 -30.88
CA PHE A 139 -8.68 -2.65 -30.20
C PHE A 139 -9.54 -3.84 -29.73
N GLN A 140 -9.71 -4.86 -30.57
CA GLN A 140 -10.43 -6.08 -30.21
C GLN A 140 -9.75 -6.83 -29.05
N GLN A 141 -8.42 -6.89 -29.03
CA GLN A 141 -7.67 -7.46 -27.92
C GLN A 141 -7.83 -6.63 -26.64
N GLY A 142 -7.80 -5.29 -26.75
CA GLY A 142 -8.06 -4.38 -25.64
C GLY A 142 -9.46 -4.58 -25.04
N LEU A 143 -10.49 -4.73 -25.88
CA LEU A 143 -11.85 -5.05 -25.45
C LEU A 143 -11.92 -6.38 -24.71
N LYS A 144 -11.20 -7.41 -25.17
CA LYS A 144 -11.13 -8.71 -24.51
C LYS A 144 -10.51 -8.60 -23.11
N ASN A 145 -9.35 -7.94 -23.02
CA ASN A 145 -8.66 -7.73 -21.74
C ASN A 145 -9.53 -6.92 -20.75
N ALA A 146 -10.20 -5.86 -21.23
CA ALA A 146 -11.10 -5.06 -20.41
C ALA A 146 -12.31 -5.87 -19.89
N THR A 147 -12.82 -6.79 -20.71
CA THR A 147 -13.91 -7.69 -20.32
C THR A 147 -13.47 -8.66 -19.23
N GLU A 148 -12.27 -9.25 -19.36
CA GLU A 148 -11.68 -10.14 -18.35
C GLU A 148 -11.46 -9.41 -17.03
N LEU A 149 -10.90 -8.20 -17.07
CA LEU A 149 -10.71 -7.37 -15.87
C LEU A 149 -12.05 -7.01 -15.20
N ASN A 150 -13.08 -6.72 -15.99
CA ASN A 150 -14.40 -6.41 -15.44
C ASN A 150 -15.05 -7.66 -14.80
N GLN A 151 -14.82 -8.85 -15.32
CA GLN A 151 -15.27 -10.10 -14.70
C GLN A 151 -14.57 -10.36 -13.36
N GLU A 152 -13.25 -10.14 -13.30
CA GLU A 152 -12.47 -10.25 -12.07
C GLU A 152 -12.96 -9.25 -11.02
N LEU A 153 -13.18 -7.99 -11.41
CA LEU A 153 -13.70 -6.95 -10.51
C LEU A 153 -15.09 -7.33 -9.95
N VAL A 154 -15.97 -7.87 -10.79
CA VAL A 154 -17.30 -8.34 -10.37
C VAL A 154 -17.19 -9.52 -9.38
N SER A 155 -16.25 -10.44 -9.62
CA SER A 155 -15.96 -11.53 -8.68
C SER A 155 -15.48 -10.99 -7.34
N ASN A 156 -14.50 -10.09 -7.34
CA ASN A 156 -13.95 -9.48 -6.13
C ASN A 156 -15.03 -8.70 -5.35
N PHE A 157 -15.90 -7.97 -6.04
CA PHE A 157 -17.00 -7.26 -5.39
C PHE A 157 -18.03 -8.22 -4.75
N THR A 158 -18.28 -9.35 -5.39
CA THR A 158 -19.17 -10.39 -4.87
C THR A 158 -18.60 -11.01 -3.60
N ASP A 159 -17.30 -11.31 -3.61
CA ASP A 159 -16.60 -11.89 -2.48
C ASP A 159 -16.52 -10.91 -1.29
N LEU A 160 -16.17 -9.65 -1.56
CA LEU A 160 -16.15 -8.59 -0.55
C LEU A 160 -17.53 -8.38 0.09
N LYS A 161 -18.60 -8.43 -0.71
CA LYS A 161 -19.98 -8.35 -0.21
C LYS A 161 -20.34 -9.53 0.69
N ALA A 162 -19.88 -10.74 0.37
CA ALA A 162 -20.08 -11.92 1.20
C ALA A 162 -19.32 -11.80 2.53
N GLN A 163 -18.08 -11.31 2.50
CA GLN A 163 -17.28 -11.06 3.69
C GLN A 163 -17.91 -10.00 4.60
N TYR A 164 -18.40 -8.89 4.03
CA TYR A 164 -19.12 -7.85 4.79
C TYR A 164 -20.35 -8.43 5.51
N LYS A 165 -21.16 -9.21 4.81
CA LYS A 165 -22.36 -9.84 5.40
C LYS A 165 -22.00 -10.84 6.51
N ALA A 166 -20.91 -11.58 6.36
CA ALA A 166 -20.42 -12.48 7.40
C ALA A 166 -19.93 -11.71 8.64
N LEU A 167 -19.27 -10.57 8.44
CA LEU A 167 -18.82 -9.70 9.52
C LEU A 167 -20.00 -9.08 10.27
N GLU A 168 -21.02 -8.60 9.55
CA GLU A 168 -22.26 -8.08 10.14
C GLU A 168 -22.96 -9.13 11.02
N ALA A 169 -23.09 -10.37 10.54
CA ALA A 169 -23.67 -11.46 11.33
C ALA A 169 -22.85 -11.77 12.60
N ARG A 170 -21.52 -11.70 12.53
CA ARG A 170 -20.63 -11.89 13.69
C ARG A 170 -20.77 -10.75 14.69
N LEU A 171 -20.91 -9.51 14.23
CA LEU A 171 -21.13 -8.35 15.09
C LEU A 171 -22.45 -8.49 15.86
N THR A 172 -23.54 -8.83 15.18
CA THR A 172 -24.84 -9.08 15.82
C THR A 172 -24.77 -10.23 16.84
N SER A 173 -24.02 -11.30 16.54
CA SER A 173 -23.79 -12.38 17.52
C SER A 173 -23.06 -11.88 18.76
N CYS A 174 -22.04 -11.03 18.59
CA CYS A 174 -21.28 -10.45 19.68
C CYS A 174 -22.15 -9.52 20.55
N GLU A 175 -22.98 -8.68 19.94
CA GLU A 175 -23.94 -7.82 20.64
C GLU A 175 -24.93 -8.63 21.49
N ASN A 176 -25.43 -9.75 20.97
CA ASN A 176 -26.28 -10.68 21.70
C ASN A 176 -25.56 -11.31 22.90
N ASP A 177 -24.31 -11.74 22.71
CA ASP A 177 -23.49 -12.31 23.79
C ASP A 177 -23.19 -11.27 24.89
N VAL A 178 -22.90 -10.01 24.53
CA VAL A 178 -22.70 -8.91 25.48
C VAL A 178 -23.99 -8.62 26.26
N THR A 179 -25.14 -8.61 25.60
CA THR A 179 -26.45 -8.41 26.24
C THR A 179 -26.75 -9.54 27.24
N LEU A 180 -26.48 -10.79 26.85
CA LEU A 180 -26.63 -11.94 27.73
C LEU A 180 -25.69 -11.83 28.94
N LEU A 181 -24.42 -11.47 28.73
CA LEU A 181 -23.44 -11.33 29.81
C LEU A 181 -23.85 -10.24 30.79
N THR A 182 -24.33 -9.09 30.29
CA THR A 182 -24.86 -7.99 31.11
C THR A 182 -26.01 -8.48 32.00
N SER A 183 -26.94 -9.26 31.46
CA SER A 183 -28.05 -9.83 32.25
C SER A 183 -27.57 -10.78 33.36
N LYS A 184 -26.53 -11.58 33.08
CA LYS A 184 -25.95 -12.51 34.07
C LYS A 184 -25.20 -11.76 35.18
N VAL A 185 -24.49 -10.69 34.84
CA VAL A 185 -23.81 -9.82 35.81
C VAL A 185 -24.83 -9.16 36.74
N LEU A 186 -25.89 -8.55 36.20
CA LEU A 186 -26.97 -7.96 37.02
C LEU A 186 -27.60 -8.98 37.98
N LYS A 187 -27.80 -10.22 37.51
CA LYS A 187 -28.32 -11.31 38.35
C LYS A 187 -27.33 -11.66 39.47
N ALA A 188 -26.03 -11.76 39.16
CA ALA A 188 -25.00 -12.03 40.16
C ALA A 188 -24.88 -10.90 41.20
N GLU A 189 -24.93 -9.64 40.78
CA GLU A 189 -24.96 -8.47 41.66
C GLU A 189 -26.15 -8.49 42.62
N THR A 190 -27.35 -8.82 42.11
CA THR A 190 -28.56 -8.95 42.93
C THR A 190 -28.40 -10.05 43.99
N ARG A 191 -27.77 -11.18 43.61
CA ARG A 191 -27.51 -12.30 44.53
C ARG A 191 -26.46 -11.95 45.58
N MET A 192 -25.41 -11.22 45.21
CA MET A 192 -24.42 -10.69 46.16
C MET A 192 -25.08 -9.77 47.19
N ALA A 193 -25.94 -8.84 46.76
CA ALA A 193 -26.68 -7.97 47.67
C ALA A 193 -27.58 -8.76 48.65
N SER A 194 -28.18 -9.86 48.19
CA SER A 194 -28.93 -10.78 49.05
C SER A 194 -28.02 -11.48 50.08
N VAL A 195 -26.85 -11.94 49.66
CA VAL A 195 -25.84 -12.54 50.56
C VAL A 195 -25.40 -11.54 51.63
N ASP A 196 -25.09 -10.30 51.25
CA ASP A 196 -24.72 -9.22 52.19
C ASP A 196 -25.83 -8.97 53.22
N THR A 197 -27.09 -8.94 52.76
CA THR A 197 -28.25 -8.76 53.64
C THR A 197 -28.39 -9.91 54.63
N THR A 198 -28.24 -11.16 54.19
CA THR A 198 -28.29 -12.35 55.05
C THR A 198 -27.16 -12.36 56.07
N LEU A 199 -25.94 -12.00 55.65
CA LEU A 199 -24.77 -11.91 56.52
C LEU A 199 -24.93 -10.82 57.59
N ALA A 200 -25.44 -9.65 57.22
CA ALA A 200 -25.74 -8.56 58.16
C ALA A 200 -26.75 -9.01 59.22
N GLN A 201 -27.82 -9.69 58.81
CA GLN A 201 -28.83 -10.20 59.73
C GLN A 201 -28.31 -11.33 60.63
N MET A 202 -27.45 -12.23 60.11
CA MET A 202 -26.75 -13.23 60.93
C MET A 202 -25.88 -12.56 62.00
N THR A 203 -25.12 -11.54 61.62
CA THR A 203 -24.26 -10.78 62.53
C THR A 203 -25.07 -10.19 63.69
N THR A 204 -26.21 -9.57 63.38
CA THR A 204 -27.14 -9.03 64.38
C THR A 204 -27.68 -10.13 65.31
N ASN A 205 -28.11 -11.28 64.77
CA ASN A 205 -28.65 -12.39 65.56
C ASN A 205 -27.60 -13.03 66.48
N VAL A 206 -26.36 -13.20 66.00
CA VAL A 206 -25.27 -13.71 66.84
C VAL A 206 -24.99 -12.73 67.98
N SER A 207 -24.93 -11.43 67.68
CA SER A 207 -24.69 -10.41 68.71
C SER A 207 -25.81 -10.32 69.77
N SER A 208 -27.07 -10.54 69.39
CA SER A 208 -28.20 -10.59 70.34
C SER A 208 -28.20 -11.87 71.18
N CYS A 209 -27.81 -13.02 70.60
CA CYS A 209 -27.59 -14.26 71.35
C CYS A 209 -26.49 -14.08 72.43
N CYS A 210 -25.35 -13.48 72.08
CA CYS A 210 -24.23 -13.29 73.02
C CYS A 210 -24.55 -12.30 74.15
N SER A 211 -25.37 -11.27 73.92
CA SER A 211 -25.74 -10.28 74.95
C SER A 211 -26.82 -10.79 75.91
N SER A 212 -27.60 -11.80 75.53
CA SER A 212 -28.59 -12.46 76.41
C SER A 212 -28.00 -13.33 77.53
N HIS A 213 -26.71 -13.70 77.44
CA HIS A 213 -26.02 -14.53 78.44
C HIS A 213 -25.12 -13.73 79.41
N GLY A 214 -25.13 -12.40 79.33
CA GLY A 214 -24.22 -11.53 80.09
C GLY A 214 -24.72 -11.05 81.46
N SER A 215 -25.85 -11.52 81.99
CA SER A 215 -26.39 -11.00 83.25
C SER A 215 -26.78 -12.08 84.26
N SER A 216 -25.99 -12.12 85.34
CA SER A 216 -26.30 -12.65 86.68
C SER A 216 -26.36 -14.17 86.88
N ILE A 217 -25.18 -14.80 86.99
CA ILE A 217 -25.05 -16.04 87.76
C ILE A 217 -24.81 -15.66 89.23
N SER A 218 -25.87 -15.72 90.04
CA SER A 218 -25.76 -15.82 91.51
C SER A 218 -25.67 -17.30 91.89
N PRO A 219 -24.79 -17.70 92.82
CA PRO A 219 -24.52 -19.10 93.08
C PRO A 219 -25.42 -19.64 94.19
N THR A 220 -26.46 -20.39 93.86
CA THR A 220 -27.04 -21.36 94.80
C THR A 220 -27.80 -22.50 94.11
N SER A 221 -27.29 -23.70 94.36
CA SER A 221 -27.96 -25.02 94.41
C SER A 221 -28.13 -25.85 93.13
N PRO A 222 -27.90 -27.18 93.21
CA PRO A 222 -27.75 -28.05 92.06
C PRO A 222 -29.04 -28.82 91.78
N SER A 223 -29.77 -28.41 90.73
CA SER A 223 -30.85 -29.19 90.17
C SER A 223 -30.80 -29.08 88.65
N GLN A 224 -30.54 -30.21 88.00
CA GLN A 224 -30.81 -30.54 86.60
C GLN A 224 -30.86 -29.36 85.61
N VAL A 225 -29.76 -29.14 84.88
CA VAL A 225 -29.82 -28.46 83.59
C VAL A 225 -29.41 -29.45 82.52
N SER A 226 -30.42 -29.85 81.75
CA SER A 226 -30.32 -30.54 80.49
C SER A 226 -29.32 -29.85 79.56
N ALA A 227 -28.31 -30.59 79.14
CA ALA A 227 -27.48 -30.26 78.00
C ALA A 227 -28.40 -30.07 76.77
N GLY A 228 -28.33 -28.90 76.16
CA GLY A 228 -29.13 -28.58 74.98
C GLY A 228 -29.55 -27.12 74.91
N ALA A 229 -28.62 -26.18 75.05
CA ALA A 229 -28.82 -24.86 74.49
C ALA A 229 -28.76 -25.00 72.96
N LEU A 230 -29.86 -25.42 72.36
CA LEU A 230 -30.04 -25.39 70.91
C LEU A 230 -29.88 -23.93 70.48
N CYS A 231 -28.93 -23.67 69.58
CA CYS A 231 -29.03 -22.49 68.71
C CYS A 231 -30.46 -22.48 68.15
N PRO A 232 -31.16 -21.32 68.15
CA PRO A 232 -32.49 -21.26 67.61
C PRO A 232 -32.44 -21.78 66.17
N VAL A 233 -33.36 -22.70 65.84
CA VAL A 233 -33.45 -23.42 64.55
C VAL A 233 -33.32 -22.44 63.36
N SER A 234 -33.70 -21.18 63.55
CA SER A 234 -33.55 -20.08 62.61
C SER A 234 -32.11 -19.73 62.20
N CYS A 235 -31.07 -20.12 62.94
CA CYS A 235 -29.69 -19.91 62.50
C CYS A 235 -29.20 -21.03 61.56
N SER A 236 -29.66 -22.27 61.75
CA SER A 236 -29.30 -23.39 60.89
C SER A 236 -29.91 -23.23 59.50
N ASP A 237 -31.22 -22.95 59.44
CA ASP A 237 -31.94 -22.77 58.17
C ASP A 237 -31.32 -21.64 57.31
N ARG A 238 -30.83 -20.58 57.97
CA ARG A 238 -30.19 -19.44 57.30
C ARG A 238 -28.76 -19.73 56.86
N LEU A 239 -28.07 -20.64 57.56
CA LEU A 239 -26.76 -21.13 57.14
C LEU A 239 -26.89 -21.99 55.89
N ASP A 240 -27.93 -22.82 55.83
CA ASP A 240 -28.25 -23.61 54.64
C ASP A 240 -28.66 -22.71 53.47
N GLU A 241 -29.47 -21.67 53.71
CA GLU A 241 -29.82 -20.66 52.70
C GLU A 241 -28.59 -19.91 52.18
N LEU A 242 -27.68 -19.49 53.08
CA LEU A 242 -26.42 -18.85 52.70
C LEU A 242 -25.52 -19.80 51.90
N ALA A 243 -25.40 -21.06 52.32
CA ALA A 243 -24.61 -22.07 51.62
C ALA A 243 -25.15 -22.34 50.20
N ASN A 244 -26.47 -22.39 50.05
CA ASN A 244 -27.13 -22.53 48.74
C ASN A 244 -26.91 -21.31 47.84
N ASN A 245 -27.01 -20.10 48.42
CA ASN A 245 -26.77 -18.86 47.69
C ASN A 245 -25.32 -18.74 47.22
N VAL A 246 -24.35 -19.05 48.09
CA VAL A 246 -22.91 -19.05 47.75
C VAL A 246 -22.60 -20.11 46.70
N SER A 247 -23.11 -21.34 46.83
CA SER A 247 -22.86 -22.42 45.87
C SER A 247 -23.39 -22.06 44.49
N SER A 248 -24.56 -21.47 44.42
CA SER A 248 -25.16 -21.10 43.14
C SER A 248 -24.61 -19.78 42.57
N LEU A 249 -24.07 -18.87 43.40
CA LEU A 249 -23.25 -17.75 42.92
C LEU A 249 -21.92 -18.24 42.32
N ALA A 250 -21.26 -19.22 42.95
CA ALA A 250 -20.04 -19.82 42.41
C ALA A 250 -20.26 -20.44 41.02
N ALA A 251 -21.41 -21.12 40.82
CA ALA A 251 -21.80 -21.65 39.52
C ALA A 251 -22.01 -20.55 38.46
N ASP A 252 -22.63 -19.43 38.84
CA ASP A 252 -22.83 -18.28 37.93
C ASP A 252 -21.49 -17.63 37.54
N VAL A 253 -20.56 -17.47 38.50
CA VAL A 253 -19.21 -16.94 38.25
C VAL A 253 -18.46 -17.81 37.25
N GLN A 254 -18.45 -19.13 37.45
CA GLN A 254 -17.76 -20.06 36.56
C GLN A 254 -18.39 -20.10 35.15
N ALA A 255 -19.71 -19.97 35.05
CA ALA A 255 -20.39 -19.88 33.76
C ALA A 255 -20.05 -18.59 33.01
N ASN A 256 -19.85 -17.47 33.72
CA ASN A 256 -19.43 -16.20 33.12
C ASN A 256 -17.98 -16.23 32.63
N GLU A 257 -17.07 -16.86 33.40
CA GLU A 257 -15.67 -17.03 33.02
C GLU A 257 -15.53 -17.80 31.69
N ASN A 258 -16.26 -18.91 31.55
CA ASN A 258 -16.31 -19.68 30.31
C ASN A 258 -16.84 -18.86 29.12
N HIS A 259 -17.82 -17.99 29.35
CA HIS A 259 -18.37 -17.13 28.30
C HIS A 259 -17.36 -16.04 27.87
N LEU A 260 -16.63 -15.46 28.81
CA LEU A 260 -15.59 -14.47 28.54
C LEU A 260 -14.46 -15.04 27.69
N VAL A 261 -14.01 -16.27 27.99
CA VAL A 261 -13.02 -16.98 27.16
C VAL A 261 -13.53 -17.16 25.73
N ARG A 262 -14.80 -17.52 25.55
CA ARG A 262 -15.41 -17.69 24.23
C ARG A 262 -15.47 -16.39 23.43
N VAL A 263 -15.89 -15.29 24.06
CA VAL A 263 -15.94 -13.96 23.44
C VAL A 263 -14.53 -13.48 23.06
N ASN A 264 -13.55 -13.66 23.95
CA ASN A 264 -12.16 -13.29 23.67
C ASN A 264 -11.58 -14.04 22.47
N ASN A 265 -11.86 -15.35 22.37
CA ASN A 265 -11.42 -16.16 21.23
C ASN A 265 -12.07 -15.71 19.91
N LEU A 266 -13.36 -15.36 19.92
CA LEU A 266 -14.05 -14.82 18.74
C LEU A 266 -13.49 -13.47 18.29
N PHE A 267 -13.12 -12.62 19.26
CA PHE A 267 -12.51 -11.32 19.01
C PHE A 267 -11.12 -11.45 18.40
N ASN A 268 -10.25 -12.28 18.99
CA ASN A 268 -8.90 -12.52 18.49
C ASN A 268 -8.88 -13.16 17.09
N TYR A 269 -9.82 -14.07 16.81
CA TYR A 269 -9.99 -14.60 15.46
C TYR A 269 -10.39 -13.52 14.45
N SER A 270 -11.23 -12.56 14.84
CA SER A 270 -11.60 -11.42 13.97
C SER A 270 -10.42 -10.50 13.67
N LEU A 271 -9.63 -10.17 14.69
CA LEU A 271 -8.45 -9.32 14.53
C LEU A 271 -7.38 -9.99 13.64
N SER A 272 -7.20 -11.31 13.78
CA SER A 272 -6.25 -12.07 12.94
C SER A 272 -6.57 -12.06 11.44
N GLN A 273 -7.80 -11.75 11.05
CA GLN A 273 -8.21 -11.60 9.66
C GLN A 273 -7.92 -10.20 9.09
N GLN A 274 -7.72 -9.19 9.94
CA GLN A 274 -7.42 -7.81 9.52
C GLN A 274 -5.93 -7.59 9.18
N HIS A 275 -5.00 -8.27 9.84
CA HIS A 275 -3.55 -8.07 9.65
C HIS A 275 -2.93 -8.95 8.54
N ARG A 276 -3.69 -9.25 7.47
CA ARG A 276 -3.18 -10.05 6.34
C ARG A 276 -2.50 -9.14 5.33
N ILE A 277 -1.18 -9.02 5.44
CA ILE A 277 -0.37 -8.23 4.51
C ILE A 277 0.57 -9.17 3.76
N ALA A 278 0.40 -9.25 2.45
CA ALA A 278 1.26 -10.07 1.59
C ALA A 278 1.22 -9.56 0.15
N PHE A 279 2.36 -9.58 -0.53
CA PHE A 279 2.44 -9.32 -1.96
C PHE A 279 3.36 -10.33 -2.66
N SER A 280 3.10 -10.54 -3.95
CA SER A 280 3.95 -11.31 -4.85
C SER A 280 3.80 -10.76 -6.26
N VAL A 281 4.91 -10.28 -6.82
CA VAL A 281 4.96 -9.60 -8.11
C VAL A 281 6.06 -10.18 -9.00
N ARG A 282 5.83 -10.14 -10.32
CA ARG A 282 6.76 -10.61 -11.37
C ARG A 282 6.61 -9.79 -12.64
N TYR A 283 7.46 -10.07 -13.62
CA TYR A 283 7.18 -9.66 -14.99
C TYR A 283 6.13 -10.58 -15.65
N ASN A 284 5.36 -10.04 -16.58
CA ASN A 284 4.33 -10.76 -17.30
C ASN A 284 4.97 -11.80 -18.23
N GLU A 285 4.80 -13.07 -17.84
CA GLU A 285 5.37 -14.25 -18.49
C GLU A 285 4.75 -14.55 -19.88
N LEU A 286 3.58 -13.96 -20.19
CA LEU A 286 2.94 -14.07 -21.51
C LEU A 286 3.67 -13.24 -22.59
N ILE A 287 4.51 -12.31 -22.16
CA ILE A 287 5.43 -11.58 -23.04
C ILE A 287 6.74 -12.38 -23.03
N SER A 288 7.02 -13.09 -24.12
CA SER A 288 8.25 -13.86 -24.24
C SER A 288 9.45 -12.93 -24.23
N GLY A 289 10.46 -13.25 -23.43
CA GLY A 289 11.80 -12.65 -23.57
C GLY A 289 12.44 -12.19 -22.28
N GLU A 290 13.45 -11.34 -22.47
CA GLU A 290 14.16 -10.66 -21.39
C GLU A 290 13.60 -9.24 -21.24
N GLU A 291 13.56 -8.74 -20.02
CA GLU A 291 13.17 -7.36 -19.72
C GLU A 291 14.40 -6.47 -19.58
N GLN A 292 14.39 -5.27 -20.16
CA GLN A 292 15.45 -4.29 -19.93
C GLN A 292 15.31 -3.68 -18.53
N VAL A 293 16.40 -3.73 -17.76
CA VAL A 293 16.39 -3.32 -16.37
C VAL A 293 17.04 -1.94 -16.22
N PRO A 294 16.30 -0.93 -15.76
CA PRO A 294 16.87 0.38 -15.52
C PRO A 294 17.82 0.32 -14.32
N LEU A 295 18.91 1.09 -14.39
CA LEU A 295 19.89 1.19 -13.31
C LEU A 295 19.54 2.35 -12.38
N LYS A 296 19.73 2.14 -11.07
CA LYS A 296 19.55 3.16 -10.01
C LYS A 296 18.15 3.78 -9.96
N THR A 297 17.14 3.07 -10.44
CA THR A 297 15.73 3.41 -10.26
C THR A 297 15.00 2.22 -9.62
N PRO A 298 13.87 2.46 -8.93
CA PRO A 298 13.04 1.37 -8.44
C PRO A 298 12.64 0.43 -9.58
N ILE A 299 12.70 -0.87 -9.31
CA ILE A 299 12.22 -1.88 -10.26
C ILE A 299 10.70 -1.95 -10.19
N ILE A 300 10.06 -1.67 -11.33
CA ILE A 300 8.62 -1.78 -11.51
C ILE A 300 8.31 -3.13 -12.15
N PHE A 301 7.37 -3.86 -11.55
CA PHE A 301 6.84 -5.12 -12.08
C PHE A 301 5.51 -4.85 -12.80
N ASP A 302 5.21 -5.61 -13.86
CA ASP A 302 4.00 -5.44 -14.68
C ASP A 302 2.95 -6.55 -14.43
N LYS A 303 3.22 -7.50 -13.51
CA LYS A 303 2.27 -8.54 -13.10
C LYS A 303 2.22 -8.73 -11.58
N GLU A 304 1.02 -8.56 -11.05
CA GLU A 304 0.67 -8.89 -9.66
C GLU A 304 0.04 -10.29 -9.60
N PHE A 305 0.47 -11.12 -8.63
CA PHE A 305 -0.15 -12.40 -8.30
C PHE A 305 -1.00 -12.30 -7.03
N ILE A 306 -0.47 -11.61 -6.01
CA ILE A 306 -1.12 -11.35 -4.73
C ILE A 306 -0.69 -9.96 -4.27
N ASN A 307 -1.60 -9.19 -3.68
CA ASN A 307 -1.32 -7.93 -2.99
C ASN A 307 -2.34 -7.68 -1.87
N THR A 308 -2.48 -8.65 -0.97
CA THR A 308 -3.37 -8.55 0.18
C THR A 308 -2.90 -7.43 1.10
N GLY A 309 -3.81 -6.51 1.44
CA GLY A 309 -3.50 -5.29 2.18
C GLY A 309 -3.07 -4.11 1.30
N ASN A 310 -2.97 -4.28 -0.03
CA ASN A 310 -2.59 -3.25 -1.00
C ASN A 310 -1.31 -2.49 -0.61
N ALA A 311 -0.34 -3.21 -0.03
CA ALA A 311 0.88 -2.63 0.52
C ALA A 311 1.98 -2.44 -0.54
N PHE A 312 1.87 -3.10 -1.70
CA PHE A 312 2.79 -2.91 -2.81
C PHE A 312 2.16 -2.03 -3.91
N ASP A 313 2.84 -0.96 -4.29
CA ASP A 313 2.42 -0.06 -5.37
C ASP A 313 3.10 -0.47 -6.68
N MET A 314 2.28 -1.01 -7.60
CA MET A 314 2.70 -1.46 -8.93
C MET A 314 3.19 -0.32 -9.84
N SER A 315 2.83 0.93 -9.56
CA SER A 315 3.26 2.08 -10.38
C SER A 315 4.64 2.59 -9.99
N THR A 316 5.05 2.39 -8.74
CA THR A 316 6.33 2.87 -8.21
C THR A 316 7.31 1.76 -7.88
N GLY A 317 6.88 0.49 -7.84
CA GLY A 317 7.71 -0.64 -7.43
C GLY A 317 8.06 -0.62 -5.95
N THR A 318 7.16 -0.06 -5.13
CA THR A 318 7.41 0.23 -3.71
C THR A 318 6.47 -0.55 -2.82
N PHE A 319 7.03 -1.31 -1.87
CA PHE A 319 6.26 -1.79 -0.72
C PHE A 319 6.27 -0.71 0.37
N THR A 320 5.12 -0.42 0.97
CA THR A 320 4.99 0.47 2.14
C THR A 320 4.36 -0.32 3.27
N ALA A 321 5.04 -0.41 4.42
CA ALA A 321 4.53 -1.13 5.58
C ALA A 321 3.25 -0.45 6.09
N PRO A 322 2.07 -1.09 6.02
CA PRO A 322 0.83 -0.49 6.51
C PRO A 322 0.70 -0.62 8.03
N GLU A 323 1.45 -1.56 8.63
CA GLU A 323 1.44 -1.87 10.06
C GLU A 323 2.86 -2.07 10.60
N ASP A 324 3.03 -1.81 11.89
CA ASP A 324 4.25 -2.18 12.61
C ASP A 324 4.36 -3.71 12.67
N GLY A 325 5.57 -4.25 12.50
CA GLY A 325 5.82 -5.65 12.74
C GLY A 325 6.98 -6.22 11.95
N THR A 326 7.11 -7.54 12.01
CA THR A 326 8.15 -8.27 11.29
C THR A 326 7.65 -8.70 9.92
N TYR A 327 8.40 -8.35 8.87
CA TYR A 327 8.12 -8.71 7.49
C TYR A 327 9.20 -9.62 6.94
N MET A 328 8.80 -10.63 6.18
CA MET A 328 9.71 -11.45 5.39
C MET A 328 9.66 -10.98 3.94
N PHE A 329 10.83 -10.82 3.32
CA PHE A 329 10.96 -10.54 1.89
C PHE A 329 11.76 -11.64 1.22
N GLN A 330 11.36 -12.03 0.02
CA GLN A 330 12.13 -12.93 -0.83
C GLN A 330 12.22 -12.33 -2.23
N VAL A 331 13.42 -12.32 -2.78
CA VAL A 331 13.67 -11.77 -4.10
C VAL A 331 14.59 -12.68 -4.90
N GLY A 332 14.23 -12.90 -6.16
CA GLY A 332 15.07 -13.56 -7.16
C GLY A 332 15.12 -12.66 -8.37
N PHE A 333 16.31 -12.20 -8.76
CA PHE A 333 16.44 -11.21 -9.83
C PHE A 333 17.76 -11.41 -10.60
N PRO A 334 17.82 -12.43 -11.49
CA PRO A 334 19.06 -12.82 -12.14
C PRO A 334 19.42 -11.89 -13.32
N VAL A 335 20.01 -10.74 -13.01
CA VAL A 335 20.42 -9.72 -13.99
C VAL A 335 21.52 -10.26 -14.92
N ARG A 336 21.41 -9.99 -16.21
CA ARG A 336 22.41 -10.32 -17.23
C ARG A 336 22.86 -9.04 -17.93
N GLY A 337 24.15 -8.73 -17.85
CA GLY A 337 24.74 -7.63 -18.60
C GLY A 337 25.01 -7.98 -20.07
N PRO A 338 25.12 -6.97 -20.95
CA PRO A 338 25.60 -7.14 -22.32
C PRO A 338 27.06 -7.57 -22.36
N ASP A 339 27.88 -7.10 -21.42
CA ASP A 339 29.23 -7.61 -21.19
C ASP A 339 29.22 -8.54 -19.95
N PRO A 340 29.48 -9.84 -20.12
CA PRO A 340 29.50 -10.78 -19.01
C PRO A 340 30.63 -10.52 -18.01
N GLN A 341 31.63 -9.69 -18.34
CA GLN A 341 32.72 -9.32 -17.44
C GLN A 341 32.30 -8.34 -16.35
N PHE A 342 31.23 -7.57 -16.55
CA PHE A 342 30.78 -6.58 -15.57
C PHE A 342 29.79 -7.19 -14.57
N PRO A 343 30.09 -7.11 -13.26
CA PRO A 343 29.17 -7.59 -12.24
C PRO A 343 28.09 -6.53 -11.94
N TYR A 344 26.88 -7.03 -11.73
CA TYR A 344 25.70 -6.27 -11.32
C TYR A 344 25.29 -6.67 -9.92
N ARG A 345 24.68 -5.73 -9.21
CA ARG A 345 24.12 -5.93 -7.88
C ARG A 345 22.67 -5.49 -7.87
N VAL A 346 21.81 -6.37 -7.44
CA VAL A 346 20.43 -6.08 -7.07
C VAL A 346 20.42 -5.80 -5.57
N VAL A 347 19.85 -4.68 -5.15
CA VAL A 347 19.84 -4.25 -3.75
C VAL A 347 18.40 -4.05 -3.30
N LEU A 348 18.05 -4.71 -2.19
CA LEU A 348 16.84 -4.44 -1.44
C LEU A 348 17.14 -3.28 -0.48
N THR A 349 16.34 -2.22 -0.51
CA THR A 349 16.60 -1.00 0.26
C THR A 349 15.47 -0.68 1.22
N LEU A 350 15.82 -0.12 2.38
CA LEU A 350 14.89 0.51 3.32
C LEU A 350 14.89 2.03 3.10
N ASN A 351 13.71 2.61 2.91
CA ASN A 351 13.50 4.05 2.75
C ASN A 351 14.41 4.68 1.68
N ASN A 352 14.76 3.94 0.63
CA ASN A 352 15.67 4.33 -0.45
C ASN A 352 17.15 4.57 -0.09
N PHE A 353 17.58 4.35 1.16
CA PHE A 353 18.95 4.67 1.59
C PHE A 353 19.74 3.49 2.13
N ASP A 354 19.12 2.62 2.93
CA ASP A 354 19.85 1.53 3.59
C ASP A 354 19.76 0.23 2.80
N ALA A 355 20.91 -0.29 2.36
CA ALA A 355 20.99 -1.60 1.71
C ALA A 355 20.75 -2.71 2.76
N LEU A 356 19.62 -3.39 2.62
CA LEU A 356 19.20 -4.49 3.48
C LEU A 356 19.81 -5.83 3.02
N ALA A 357 19.62 -6.12 1.74
CA ALA A 357 20.10 -7.36 1.11
C ALA A 357 20.64 -7.08 -0.29
N GLN A 358 21.48 -7.98 -0.79
CA GLN A 358 22.02 -7.86 -2.14
C GLN A 358 22.16 -9.21 -2.84
N ILE A 359 21.89 -9.22 -4.14
CA ILE A 359 22.16 -10.33 -5.05
C ILE A 359 23.17 -9.84 -6.09
N GLU A 360 24.29 -10.54 -6.25
CA GLU A 360 25.26 -10.24 -7.28
C GLU A 360 25.15 -11.21 -8.46
N SER A 361 25.35 -10.69 -9.68
CA SER A 361 25.30 -11.46 -10.92
C SER A 361 26.37 -11.00 -11.89
N GLY A 362 26.96 -11.94 -12.64
CA GLY A 362 27.97 -11.65 -13.66
C GLY A 362 29.38 -11.57 -13.10
N GLY A 363 30.31 -11.06 -13.89
CA GLY A 363 31.74 -11.02 -13.56
C GLY A 363 32.59 -11.94 -14.43
N PRO A 364 33.92 -11.77 -14.41
CA PRO A 364 34.86 -12.51 -15.24
C PRO A 364 34.65 -14.02 -15.10
N ALA A 365 34.87 -14.79 -16.17
CA ALA A 365 34.55 -16.23 -16.21
C ALA A 365 35.15 -17.05 -15.04
N PHE A 366 36.33 -16.65 -14.55
CA PHE A 366 37.01 -17.29 -13.42
C PHE A 366 36.47 -16.89 -12.03
N ASN A 367 35.65 -15.84 -11.93
CA ASN A 367 35.04 -15.33 -10.69
C ASN A 367 33.62 -14.81 -10.94
N ARG A 368 32.82 -15.57 -11.69
CA ARG A 368 31.46 -15.19 -12.06
C ARG A 368 30.51 -15.40 -10.88
N SER A 369 29.84 -14.34 -10.46
CA SER A 369 28.72 -14.43 -9.51
C SER A 369 27.50 -15.03 -10.19
N ILE A 370 26.99 -16.12 -9.61
CA ILE A 370 25.74 -16.74 -10.03
C ILE A 370 24.64 -16.19 -9.11
N PRO A 371 23.64 -15.49 -9.66
CA PRO A 371 22.57 -14.91 -8.84
C PRO A 371 21.76 -16.02 -8.16
N ALA A 372 21.68 -15.98 -6.84
CA ALA A 372 20.81 -16.81 -6.04
C ALA A 372 19.70 -15.94 -5.42
N PRO A 373 18.45 -16.43 -5.33
CA PRO A 373 17.43 -15.73 -4.58
C PRO A 373 17.85 -15.51 -3.13
N THR A 374 17.49 -14.37 -2.56
CA THR A 374 17.72 -14.09 -1.13
C THR A 374 16.38 -13.93 -0.39
N SER A 375 16.38 -14.28 0.89
CA SER A 375 15.25 -14.13 1.81
C SER A 375 15.72 -13.42 3.07
N GLU A 376 14.99 -12.41 3.51
CA GLU A 376 15.37 -11.60 4.68
C GLU A 376 14.15 -11.29 5.56
N LEU A 377 14.40 -11.06 6.85
CA LEU A 377 13.41 -10.65 7.84
C LEU A 377 13.78 -9.28 8.40
N TYR A 378 12.83 -8.35 8.39
CA TYR A 378 13.02 -7.00 8.92
C TYR A 378 11.85 -6.57 9.78
N GLU A 379 12.14 -5.92 10.90
CA GLU A 379 11.14 -5.19 11.68
C GLU A 379 10.92 -3.82 11.04
N LEU A 380 9.69 -3.56 10.60
CA LEU A 380 9.31 -2.32 9.95
C LEU A 380 8.29 -1.56 10.79
N LYS A 381 8.35 -0.23 10.68
CA LYS A 381 7.37 0.70 11.19
C LYS A 381 6.43 1.15 10.09
N VAL A 382 5.20 1.51 10.47
CA VAL A 382 4.21 2.08 9.55
C VAL A 382 4.84 3.18 8.69
N GLY A 383 4.62 3.09 7.38
CA GLY A 383 5.09 4.06 6.39
C GLY A 383 6.53 3.86 5.91
N GLN A 384 7.31 2.95 6.51
CA GLN A 384 8.62 2.61 5.97
C GLN A 384 8.48 1.85 4.65
N THR A 385 9.40 2.11 3.72
CA THR A 385 9.32 1.59 2.36
C THR A 385 10.43 0.59 2.04
N ILE A 386 10.10 -0.39 1.21
CA ILE A 386 11.04 -1.35 0.65
C ILE A 386 11.02 -1.26 -0.87
N ASN A 387 12.19 -1.11 -1.46
CA ASN A 387 12.38 -0.98 -2.91
C ASN A 387 13.53 -1.86 -3.39
N LEU A 388 13.43 -2.31 -4.64
CA LEU A 388 14.48 -3.05 -5.32
C LEU A 388 15.18 -2.14 -6.34
N TYR A 389 16.51 -2.15 -6.35
CA TYR A 389 17.34 -1.37 -7.27
C TYR A 389 18.40 -2.25 -7.93
N VAL A 390 18.81 -1.89 -9.15
CA VAL A 390 19.94 -2.53 -9.82
C VAL A 390 21.08 -1.54 -10.04
N TYR A 391 22.28 -1.96 -9.68
CA TYR A 391 23.52 -1.21 -9.82
C TYR A 391 24.51 -2.02 -10.65
N GLN A 392 25.23 -1.34 -11.55
CA GLN A 392 26.45 -1.88 -12.11
C GLN A 392 27.59 -1.59 -11.13
N ILE A 393 28.32 -2.62 -10.69
CA ILE A 393 29.36 -2.48 -9.65
C ILE A 393 30.62 -1.85 -10.26
N VAL A 394 31.03 -2.29 -11.46
CA VAL A 394 32.23 -1.80 -12.16
C VAL A 394 31.96 -1.69 -13.66
N GLY A 395 32.54 -0.65 -14.28
CA GLY A 395 32.38 -0.34 -15.70
C GLY A 395 31.22 0.61 -15.98
N SER A 396 31.12 1.07 -17.22
CA SER A 396 29.98 1.82 -17.73
C SER A 396 29.51 1.19 -19.04
N SER A 397 28.33 0.57 -19.03
CA SER A 397 27.67 0.13 -20.26
C SER A 397 26.67 1.19 -20.71
N THR A 398 26.65 1.51 -22.01
CA THR A 398 25.57 2.31 -22.62
C THR A 398 24.32 1.49 -22.88
N VAL A 399 24.43 0.15 -22.84
CA VAL A 399 23.32 -0.79 -23.00
C VAL A 399 22.87 -1.26 -21.62
N LEU A 400 21.58 -1.17 -21.35
CA LEU A 400 20.98 -1.63 -20.09
C LEU A 400 21.11 -3.16 -19.97
N PRO A 401 21.33 -3.68 -18.75
CA PRO A 401 21.27 -5.11 -18.52
C PRO A 401 19.82 -5.61 -18.69
N THR A 402 19.68 -6.91 -18.85
CA THR A 402 18.39 -7.58 -18.98
C THR A 402 18.14 -8.56 -17.85
N VAL A 403 16.89 -8.98 -17.67
CA VAL A 403 16.53 -10.06 -16.74
C VAL A 403 15.49 -10.97 -17.38
N SER A 404 15.53 -12.27 -17.05
CA SER A 404 14.49 -13.19 -17.50
C SER A 404 13.15 -12.86 -16.85
N ARG A 405 12.11 -12.63 -17.66
CA ARG A 405 10.74 -12.37 -17.19
C ARG A 405 10.19 -13.53 -16.33
N TYR A 406 10.64 -14.76 -16.55
CA TYR A 406 10.22 -15.96 -15.80
C TYR A 406 10.91 -16.13 -14.44
N ALA A 407 12.16 -15.65 -14.33
CA ALA A 407 12.99 -15.90 -13.14
C ALA A 407 13.00 -14.72 -12.17
N ALA A 408 12.59 -13.53 -12.61
CA ALA A 408 12.49 -12.34 -11.79
C ALA A 408 11.21 -12.34 -10.95
N PHE A 409 11.35 -12.27 -9.64
CA PHE A 409 10.23 -12.15 -8.71
C PHE A 409 10.60 -11.36 -7.46
N PHE A 410 9.60 -10.72 -6.88
CA PHE A 410 9.69 -10.08 -5.58
C PHE A 410 8.42 -10.36 -4.78
N LEU A 411 8.56 -10.87 -3.57
CA LEU A 411 7.44 -11.15 -2.68
C LEU A 411 7.78 -10.77 -1.25
N GLY A 412 6.75 -10.53 -0.46
CA GLY A 412 6.91 -10.34 0.98
C GLY A 412 5.59 -10.43 1.71
N PHE A 413 5.65 -10.69 3.02
CA PHE A 413 4.48 -10.80 3.87
C PHE A 413 4.79 -10.44 5.32
N TRP A 414 3.76 -9.97 6.03
CA TRP A 414 3.79 -9.71 7.47
C TRP A 414 3.71 -11.02 8.24
N VAL A 415 4.53 -11.14 9.28
CA VAL A 415 4.67 -12.35 10.09
C VAL A 415 3.97 -12.19 11.44
N HIS A 416 4.29 -11.14 12.19
CA HIS A 416 3.73 -10.84 13.52
C HIS A 416 4.07 -9.42 13.99
#